data_AF-A0A923R9B5-F1
#
_entry.id   AF-A0A923R9B5-F1
#
_cell.length_a   1.000
_cell.length_b   1.000
_cell.length_c   1.000
_cell.angle_alpha   90.00
_cell.angle_beta   90.00
_cell.angle_gamma   90.00
#
_symmetry.space_group_name_H-M   'P 1'
#
loop_
_entity.id
_entity.type
_entity.pdbx_description
1 polymer ?
#
loop_
_entity_poly.entity_id
_entity_poly.type
_entity_poly.pdbx_seq_one_letter_code
_entity_poly.pdbx_strand_id
1 'polypeptide(L)'
;MKQTNFAYQQFVSWVQIDMNKDRVMVNRKVFSVVLWCLILPALLSLIIYALRKYQIIEFFRYLDTVLFMPPFLYALYSLWPTIKNVPRVFKKGGLGAMLEESAKEVDWREATATRLHAEVRLTAKEWNAVSFHLQYEMTRLNEQNRYMTILSTVVLFFMFQFLDLGGAPEIMRETGPGGMVKAWVDQFSQWGVQIFSLLLFSALFYLSGLQFQRYLQRYWVCVQRVMQEEV
;
A
#
# COMPACT_ATOMS: atom_id res chain seq x y z
N MET A 1 -21.46 18.56 26.16
CA MET A 1 -20.63 18.56 24.93
C MET A 1 -19.12 18.55 25.17
N LYS A 2 -18.57 19.21 26.21
CA LYS A 2 -17.12 19.16 26.48
C LYS A 2 -16.62 17.77 26.91
N GLN A 3 -17.37 17.05 27.75
CA GLN A 3 -17.01 15.71 28.23
C GLN A 3 -17.01 14.64 27.13
N THR A 4 -18.01 14.64 26.23
CA THR A 4 -18.08 13.68 25.12
C THR A 4 -16.93 13.83 24.13
N ASN A 5 -16.43 15.05 23.94
CA ASN A 5 -15.25 15.31 23.11
C ASN A 5 -13.97 14.79 23.78
N PHE A 6 -13.87 14.90 25.11
CA PHE A 6 -12.74 14.38 25.87
C PHE A 6 -12.64 12.85 25.82
N ALA A 7 -13.77 12.14 25.98
CA ALA A 7 -13.81 10.68 25.87
C ALA A 7 -13.34 10.18 24.49
N TYR A 8 -13.80 10.82 23.42
CA TYR A 8 -13.36 10.49 22.06
C TYR A 8 -11.88 10.79 21.84
N GLN A 9 -11.37 11.92 22.36
CA GLN A 9 -9.94 12.24 22.29
C GLN A 9 -9.06 11.23 23.04
N GLN A 10 -9.52 10.76 24.21
CA GLN A 10 -8.83 9.73 24.98
C GLN A 10 -8.80 8.38 24.24
N PHE A 11 -9.91 8.00 23.59
CA PHE A 11 -9.93 6.83 22.72
C PHE A 11 -8.97 6.98 21.53
N VAL A 12 -8.99 8.13 20.85
CA VAL A 12 -8.12 8.39 19.70
C VAL A 12 -6.64 8.37 20.10
N SER A 13 -6.28 8.97 21.23
CA SER A 13 -4.88 8.95 21.70
C SER A 13 -4.43 7.53 22.05
N TRP A 14 -5.30 6.72 22.65
CA TRP A 14 -5.02 5.32 22.92
C TRP A 14 -4.79 4.52 21.64
N VAL A 15 -5.68 4.63 20.65
CA VAL A 15 -5.53 3.97 19.34
C VAL A 15 -4.25 4.44 18.65
N GLN A 16 -3.91 5.73 18.72
CA GLN A 16 -2.65 6.24 18.16
C GLN A 16 -1.42 5.62 18.82
N ILE A 17 -1.42 5.48 20.14
CA ILE A 17 -0.32 4.84 20.88
C ILE A 17 -0.19 3.37 20.47
N ASP A 18 -1.30 2.65 20.38
CA ASP A 18 -1.31 1.24 19.97
C ASP A 18 -0.80 1.08 18.53
N MET A 19 -1.33 1.88 17.59
CA MET A 19 -0.88 1.91 16.20
C MET A 19 0.60 2.31 16.06
N ASN A 20 1.10 3.21 16.90
CA ASN A 20 2.50 3.63 16.84
C ASN A 20 3.47 2.49 17.20
N LYS A 21 3.06 1.53 18.04
CA LYS A 21 3.86 0.31 18.31
C LYS A 21 4.03 -0.52 17.05
N ASP A 22 2.97 -0.66 16.25
CA ASP A 22 3.01 -1.38 14.97
C ASP A 22 3.72 -0.60 13.86
N ARG A 23 3.63 0.73 13.88
CA ARG A 23 4.25 1.60 12.87
C ARG A 23 5.76 1.48 12.79
N VAL A 24 6.47 1.13 13.86
CA VAL A 24 7.93 0.92 13.77
C VAL A 24 8.27 -0.22 12.81
N MET A 25 7.50 -1.31 12.88
CA MET A 25 7.68 -2.44 11.98
C MET A 25 7.28 -2.08 10.54
N VAL A 26 6.19 -1.35 10.36
CA VAL A 26 5.73 -0.88 9.04
C VAL A 26 6.73 0.11 8.44
N ASN A 27 7.18 1.11 9.18
CA ASN A 27 8.16 2.09 8.74
C ASN A 27 9.48 1.42 8.36
N ARG A 28 9.93 0.39 9.09
CA ARG A 28 11.10 -0.39 8.71
C ARG A 28 10.91 -1.13 7.38
N LYS A 29 9.71 -1.68 7.14
CA LYS A 29 9.37 -2.31 5.85
C LYS A 29 9.33 -1.29 4.72
N VAL A 30 8.63 -0.17 4.91
CA VAL A 30 8.54 0.92 3.91
C VAL A 30 9.92 1.48 3.59
N PHE A 31 10.75 1.74 4.60
CA PHE A 31 12.13 2.18 4.43
C PHE A 31 12.95 1.14 3.65
N SER A 32 12.76 -0.15 3.93
CA SER A 32 13.39 -1.23 3.16
C SER A 32 12.94 -1.20 1.69
N VAL A 33 11.65 -1.03 1.40
CA VAL A 33 11.16 -0.89 0.01
C VAL A 33 11.86 0.29 -0.67
N VAL A 34 11.90 1.46 -0.03
CA VAL A 34 12.54 2.66 -0.59
C VAL A 34 14.03 2.44 -0.85
N LEU A 35 14.73 1.83 0.09
CA LEU A 35 16.15 1.52 -0.05
C LEU A 35 16.40 0.63 -1.28
N TRP A 36 15.64 -0.45 -1.41
CA TRP A 36 15.85 -1.47 -2.43
C TRP A 36 15.30 -1.09 -3.81
N CYS A 37 14.20 -0.35 -3.87
CA CYS A 37 13.52 -0.03 -5.12
C CYS A 37 13.88 1.36 -5.66
N LEU A 38 14.45 2.25 -4.84
CA LEU A 38 14.73 3.63 -5.25
C LEU A 38 16.19 4.01 -5.04
N ILE A 39 16.72 3.87 -3.82
CA ILE A 39 18.09 4.29 -3.51
C ILE A 39 19.11 3.38 -4.22
N LEU A 40 18.95 2.06 -4.11
CA LEU A 40 19.92 1.12 -4.67
C LEU A 40 19.97 1.15 -6.21
N PRO A 41 18.83 1.19 -6.93
CA PRO A 41 18.84 1.37 -8.38
C PRO A 41 19.44 2.72 -8.79
N ALA A 42 19.15 3.82 -8.07
CA ALA A 42 19.74 5.12 -8.37
C ALA A 42 21.27 5.12 -8.19
N LEU A 43 21.78 4.50 -7.12
CA LEU A 43 23.22 4.33 -6.91
C LEU A 43 23.86 3.46 -7.99
N LEU A 44 23.21 2.35 -8.36
CA LEU A 44 23.67 1.48 -9.45
C LEU A 44 23.70 2.21 -10.79
N SER A 45 22.67 3.00 -11.11
CA SER A 45 22.65 3.85 -12.30
C SER A 45 23.86 4.79 -12.35
N LEU A 46 24.19 5.42 -11.22
CA LEU A 46 25.31 6.35 -11.12
C LEU A 46 26.66 5.63 -11.30
N ILE A 47 26.81 4.44 -10.70
CA ILE A 47 28.01 3.60 -10.85
C ILE A 47 28.17 3.14 -12.30
N ILE A 48 27.10 2.64 -12.93
CA ILE A 48 27.12 2.20 -14.34
C ILE A 48 27.45 3.38 -15.26
N TYR A 49 26.87 4.55 -15.02
CA TYR A 49 27.19 5.76 -15.75
C TYR A 49 28.67 6.15 -15.63
N ALA A 50 29.21 6.12 -14.40
CA ALA A 50 30.63 6.40 -14.18
C ALA A 50 31.53 5.39 -14.91
N LEU A 51 31.23 4.09 -14.82
CA LEU A 51 32.00 3.03 -15.49
C LEU A 51 31.97 3.15 -17.02
N ARG A 52 30.82 3.51 -17.60
CA ARG A 52 30.70 3.82 -19.04
C ARG A 52 31.54 5.04 -19.43
N LYS A 53 31.53 6.10 -18.62
CA LYS A 53 32.27 7.33 -18.87
C LYS A 53 33.79 7.11 -18.95
N TYR A 54 34.32 6.17 -18.17
CA TYR A 54 35.76 5.84 -18.18
C TYR A 54 36.12 4.71 -19.17
N GLN A 55 35.20 4.30 -20.05
CA GLN A 55 35.37 3.20 -21.02
C GLN A 55 35.87 1.87 -20.43
N ILE A 56 35.63 1.65 -19.13
CA ILE A 56 36.07 0.42 -18.45
C ILE A 56 35.23 -0.79 -18.93
N ILE A 57 34.02 -0.54 -19.43
CA ILE A 57 33.05 -1.58 -19.79
C ILE A 57 32.37 -1.25 -21.13
N GLU A 58 33.04 -1.49 -22.25
CA GLU A 58 32.39 -1.44 -23.58
C GLU A 58 31.54 -2.70 -23.88
N PHE A 59 31.73 -3.79 -23.13
CA PHE A 59 31.23 -5.11 -23.54
C PHE A 59 29.89 -5.57 -22.96
N PHE A 60 29.30 -4.88 -21.98
CA PHE A 60 28.10 -5.37 -21.31
C PHE A 60 26.83 -4.62 -21.70
N ARG A 61 26.28 -4.98 -22.87
CA ARG A 61 24.96 -4.56 -23.36
C ARG A 61 23.79 -4.96 -22.42
N TYR A 62 24.04 -5.85 -21.47
CA TYR A 62 23.05 -6.36 -20.50
C TYR A 62 23.15 -5.75 -19.09
N LEU A 63 24.05 -4.78 -18.85
CA LEU A 63 24.18 -4.13 -17.54
C LEU A 63 22.91 -3.38 -17.13
N ASP A 64 22.11 -2.91 -18.09
CA ASP A 64 20.83 -2.25 -17.82
C ASP A 64 19.82 -3.23 -17.17
N THR A 65 19.98 -4.55 -17.38
CA THR A 65 19.16 -5.57 -16.71
C THR A 65 19.52 -5.71 -15.23
N VAL A 66 20.76 -5.41 -14.83
CA VAL A 66 21.21 -5.43 -13.43
C VAL A 66 20.52 -4.35 -12.61
N LEU A 67 20.04 -3.28 -13.26
CA LEU A 67 19.28 -2.20 -12.61
C LEU A 67 17.91 -2.68 -12.08
N PHE A 68 17.37 -3.76 -12.65
CA PHE A 68 16.12 -4.39 -12.21
C PHE A 68 16.30 -5.49 -11.16
N MET A 69 17.54 -5.95 -10.92
CA MET A 69 17.83 -6.96 -9.90
C MET A 69 17.42 -6.54 -8.48
N PRO A 70 17.67 -5.29 -8.01
CA PRO A 70 17.34 -4.93 -6.63
C PRO A 70 15.84 -4.96 -6.31
N PRO A 71 14.94 -4.35 -7.12
CA PRO A 71 13.50 -4.50 -6.92
C PRO A 71 13.05 -5.97 -6.98
N PHE A 72 13.64 -6.76 -7.90
CA PHE A 72 13.30 -8.17 -8.07
C PHE A 72 13.73 -9.02 -6.87
N LEU A 73 14.96 -8.86 -6.39
CA LEU A 73 15.48 -9.56 -5.21
C LEU A 73 14.71 -9.17 -3.95
N TYR A 74 14.33 -7.90 -3.81
CA TYR A 74 13.48 -7.45 -2.72
C TYR A 74 12.07 -8.04 -2.80
N ALA A 75 11.48 -8.13 -3.99
CA ALA A 75 10.21 -8.83 -4.19
C ALA A 75 10.33 -10.30 -3.79
N LEU A 76 11.39 -10.99 -4.21
CA LEU A 76 11.65 -12.38 -3.83
C LEU A 76 11.83 -12.55 -2.32
N TYR A 77 12.61 -11.68 -1.68
CA TYR A 77 12.86 -11.66 -0.24
C TYR A 77 11.58 -11.40 0.56
N SER A 78 10.78 -10.41 0.14
CA SER A 78 9.53 -10.07 0.82
C SER A 78 8.43 -11.11 0.61
N LEU A 79 8.42 -11.80 -0.53
CA LEU A 79 7.52 -12.91 -0.83
C LEU A 79 7.99 -14.23 -0.24
N TRP A 80 9.26 -14.36 0.15
CA TRP A 80 9.82 -15.61 0.67
C TRP A 80 9.05 -16.20 1.86
N PRO A 81 8.64 -15.42 2.89
CA PRO A 81 7.82 -15.94 3.98
C PRO A 81 6.47 -16.46 3.49
N THR A 82 5.86 -15.79 2.51
CA THR A 82 4.60 -16.19 1.89
C THR A 82 4.78 -17.49 1.13
N ILE A 83 5.78 -17.57 0.25
CA ILE A 83 6.13 -18.77 -0.54
C ILE A 83 6.41 -19.96 0.36
N LYS A 84 7.11 -19.77 1.49
CA LYS A 84 7.36 -20.83 2.48
C LYS A 84 6.07 -21.37 3.11
N ASN A 85 5.04 -20.53 3.24
CA ASN A 85 3.75 -20.89 3.81
C ASN A 85 2.76 -21.44 2.78
N VAL A 86 2.96 -21.20 1.48
CA VAL A 86 2.10 -21.69 0.40
C VAL A 86 1.89 -23.22 0.45
N PRO A 87 2.93 -24.09 0.60
CA PRO A 87 2.72 -25.53 0.70
C PRO A 87 1.86 -25.94 1.89
N ARG A 88 1.91 -25.19 2.99
CA ARG A 88 1.09 -25.43 4.18
C ARG A 88 -0.37 -25.04 3.95
N VAL A 89 -0.63 -23.96 3.21
CA VAL A 89 -1.99 -23.53 2.80
C VAL A 89 -2.60 -24.55 1.83
N PHE A 90 -1.83 -25.07 0.88
CA PHE A 90 -2.30 -26.15 0.00
C PHE A 90 -2.54 -27.47 0.74
N LYS A 91 -1.68 -27.85 1.70
CA LYS A 91 -1.85 -29.08 2.50
C LYS A 91 -3.02 -29.04 3.49
N LYS A 92 -3.29 -27.89 4.11
CA LYS A 92 -4.40 -27.71 5.07
C LYS A 92 -5.73 -27.34 4.39
N GLY A 93 -5.73 -27.06 3.09
CA GLY A 93 -6.84 -26.45 2.37
C GLY A 93 -6.95 -24.95 2.65
N GLY A 94 -7.38 -24.17 1.66
CA GLY A 94 -7.54 -22.71 1.80
C GLY A 94 -8.45 -22.31 2.97
N LEU A 95 -9.44 -23.15 3.29
CA LEU A 95 -10.35 -22.96 4.41
C LEU A 95 -9.65 -23.08 5.78
N GLY A 96 -8.72 -24.03 5.92
CA GLY A 96 -7.96 -24.22 7.16
C GLY A 96 -7.00 -23.06 7.45
N ALA A 97 -6.40 -22.49 6.42
CA ALA A 97 -5.57 -21.29 6.57
C ALA A 97 -6.39 -20.05 6.95
N MET A 98 -7.56 -19.87 6.34
CA MET A 98 -8.49 -18.78 6.70
C MET A 98 -8.99 -18.90 8.14
N LEU A 99 -9.29 -20.12 8.61
CA LEU A 99 -9.66 -20.36 10.00
C LEU A 99 -8.52 -20.07 10.98
N GLU A 100 -7.27 -20.44 10.65
CA GLU A 100 -6.09 -20.15 11.49
C GLU A 100 -5.82 -18.63 11.59
N GLU A 101 -6.03 -17.89 10.50
CA GLU A 101 -5.95 -16.42 10.49
C GLU A 101 -7.11 -15.78 11.26
N SER A 102 -8.32 -16.34 11.14
CA SER A 102 -9.50 -15.88 11.87
C SER A 102 -9.35 -16.11 13.38
N ALA A 103 -8.75 -17.23 13.80
CA ALA A 103 -8.48 -17.51 15.22
C ALA A 103 -7.50 -16.48 15.81
N LYS A 104 -6.40 -16.18 15.12
CA LYS A 104 -5.45 -15.13 15.54
C LYS A 104 -6.10 -13.75 15.62
N GLU A 105 -7.01 -13.46 14.70
CA GLU A 105 -7.78 -12.22 14.68
C GLU A 105 -8.72 -12.15 15.89
N VAL A 106 -9.35 -13.26 16.29
CA VAL A 106 -10.15 -13.34 17.52
C VAL A 106 -9.26 -13.12 18.76
N ASP A 107 -8.14 -13.84 18.87
CA ASP A 107 -7.21 -13.68 20.01
C ASP A 107 -6.73 -12.24 20.15
N TRP A 108 -6.39 -11.59 19.03
CA TRP A 108 -6.02 -10.18 19.00
C TRP A 108 -7.17 -9.28 19.47
N ARG A 109 -8.41 -9.52 19.02
CA ARG A 109 -9.60 -8.75 19.43
C ARG A 109 -9.84 -8.86 20.92
N GLU A 110 -9.72 -10.05 21.49
CA GLU A 110 -9.92 -10.28 22.93
C GLU A 110 -8.86 -9.56 23.75
N ALA A 111 -7.58 -9.78 23.44
CA ALA A 111 -6.48 -9.10 24.13
C ALA A 111 -6.58 -7.57 24.03
N THR A 112 -6.98 -7.07 22.86
CA THR A 112 -7.11 -5.62 22.60
C THR A 112 -8.32 -5.04 23.33
N ALA A 113 -9.47 -5.72 23.34
CA ALA A 113 -10.66 -5.29 24.06
C ALA A 113 -10.42 -5.26 25.59
N THR A 114 -9.76 -6.28 26.14
CA THR A 114 -9.41 -6.30 27.58
C THR A 114 -8.45 -5.16 27.94
N ARG A 115 -7.45 -4.89 27.11
CA ARG A 115 -6.55 -3.74 27.30
C ARG A 115 -7.28 -2.41 27.18
N LEU A 116 -8.15 -2.28 26.19
CA LEU A 116 -8.94 -1.08 25.96
C LEU A 116 -9.81 -0.77 27.18
N HIS A 117 -10.52 -1.76 27.72
CA HIS A 117 -11.33 -1.61 28.93
C HIS A 117 -10.48 -1.28 30.18
N ALA A 118 -9.29 -1.88 30.32
CA ALA A 118 -8.41 -1.62 31.46
C ALA A 118 -7.78 -0.23 31.45
N GLU A 119 -7.34 0.25 30.27
CA GLU A 119 -6.59 1.51 30.10
C GLU A 119 -7.53 2.71 29.86
N VAL A 120 -8.66 2.52 29.19
CA VAL A 120 -9.63 3.56 28.83
C VAL A 120 -10.89 3.38 29.66
N ARG A 121 -10.87 3.95 30.87
CA ARG A 121 -12.01 3.92 31.80
C ARG A 121 -13.03 5.00 31.39
N LEU A 122 -13.99 4.60 30.57
CA LEU A 122 -15.11 5.44 30.15
C LEU A 122 -16.41 4.90 30.73
N THR A 123 -17.43 5.75 30.83
CA THR A 123 -18.78 5.33 31.17
C THR A 123 -19.51 4.76 29.94
N ALA A 124 -20.52 3.92 30.15
CA ALA A 124 -21.36 3.38 29.06
C ALA A 124 -21.91 4.48 28.11
N LYS A 125 -22.23 5.67 28.64
CA LYS A 125 -22.69 6.82 27.82
C LYS A 125 -21.57 7.39 26.94
N GLU A 126 -20.35 7.42 27.45
CA GLU A 126 -19.17 7.87 26.70
C GLU A 126 -18.76 6.85 25.65
N TRP A 127 -18.85 5.54 25.93
CA TRP A 127 -18.64 4.50 24.92
C TRP A 127 -19.64 4.57 23.76
N ASN A 128 -20.92 4.83 24.06
CA ASN A 128 -21.92 5.08 23.04
C ASN A 128 -21.55 6.28 22.14
N ALA A 129 -21.04 7.37 22.73
CA ALA A 129 -20.57 8.51 21.97
C ALA A 129 -19.34 8.17 21.12
N VAL A 130 -18.37 7.43 21.67
CA VAL A 130 -17.18 6.95 20.93
C VAL A 130 -17.58 6.09 19.74
N SER A 131 -18.48 5.12 19.94
CA SER A 131 -18.98 4.24 18.89
C SER A 131 -19.69 5.03 17.77
N PHE A 132 -20.55 5.99 18.14
CA PHE A 132 -21.22 6.87 17.18
C PHE A 132 -20.23 7.69 16.36
N HIS A 133 -19.26 8.34 17.00
CA HIS A 133 -18.25 9.13 16.30
C HIS A 133 -17.37 8.27 15.40
N LEU A 134 -16.95 7.09 15.86
CA LEU A 134 -16.15 6.15 15.08
C LEU A 134 -16.90 5.66 13.84
N GLN A 135 -18.20 5.36 13.94
CA GLN A 135 -19.03 4.96 12.81
C GLN A 135 -19.21 6.08 11.78
N TYR A 136 -19.41 7.31 12.26
CA TYR A 136 -19.48 8.49 11.40
C TYR A 136 -18.15 8.70 10.64
N GLU A 137 -17.02 8.61 11.33
CA GLU A 137 -15.69 8.75 10.75
C GLU A 137 -15.37 7.66 9.73
N MET A 138 -15.76 6.40 9.99
CA MET A 138 -15.59 5.31 9.02
C MET A 138 -16.37 5.56 7.73
N THR A 139 -17.62 6.04 7.83
CA THR A 139 -18.44 6.40 6.66
C THR A 139 -17.80 7.54 5.87
N ARG A 140 -17.38 8.59 6.57
CA ARG A 140 -16.71 9.74 5.96
C ARG A 140 -15.42 9.36 5.24
N LEU A 141 -14.59 8.51 5.85
CA LEU A 141 -13.34 8.02 5.26
C LEU A 141 -13.58 7.16 4.03
N ASN A 142 -14.63 6.33 4.02
CA ASN A 142 -14.98 5.53 2.84
C ASN A 142 -15.32 6.42 1.64
N GLU A 143 -16.12 7.46 1.87
CA GLU A 143 -16.43 8.46 0.83
C GLU A 143 -15.16 9.18 0.38
N GLN A 144 -14.36 9.71 1.31
CA GLN A 144 -13.10 10.41 1.00
C GLN A 144 -12.11 9.52 0.23
N ASN A 145 -11.98 8.25 0.59
CA ASN A 145 -11.08 7.32 -0.10
C ASN A 145 -11.53 7.10 -1.55
N ARG A 146 -12.83 6.99 -1.81
CA ARG A 146 -13.38 6.91 -3.16
C ARG A 146 -13.05 8.17 -3.97
N TYR A 147 -13.27 9.35 -3.37
CA TYR A 147 -12.95 10.62 -4.03
C TYR A 147 -11.45 10.78 -4.33
N MET A 148 -10.58 10.49 -3.37
CA MET A 148 -9.13 10.59 -3.54
C MET A 148 -8.59 9.58 -4.56
N THR A 149 -9.16 8.38 -4.62
CA THR A 149 -8.81 7.39 -5.64
C THR A 149 -9.16 7.90 -7.04
N ILE A 150 -10.36 8.46 -7.23
CA ILE A 150 -10.76 9.04 -8.52
C ILE A 150 -9.86 10.23 -8.87
N LEU A 151 -9.62 11.14 -7.93
CA LEU A 151 -8.77 12.32 -8.14
C LEU A 151 -7.33 11.92 -8.50
N SER A 152 -6.73 10.98 -7.78
CA SER A 152 -5.37 10.49 -8.07
C SER A 152 -5.27 9.84 -9.46
N THR A 153 -6.31 9.09 -9.86
CA THR A 153 -6.44 8.51 -11.20
C THR A 153 -6.43 9.59 -12.28
N VAL A 154 -7.23 10.65 -12.08
CA VAL A 154 -7.33 11.78 -13.01
C VAL A 154 -6.01 12.56 -13.08
N VAL A 155 -5.38 12.85 -11.94
CA VAL A 155 -4.10 13.57 -11.90
C VAL A 155 -2.99 12.76 -12.59
N LEU A 156 -2.90 11.46 -12.33
CA LEU A 156 -1.92 10.58 -12.98
C LEU A 156 -2.16 10.48 -14.48
N PHE A 157 -3.42 10.41 -14.92
CA PHE A 157 -3.76 10.46 -16.33
C PHE A 157 -3.20 11.71 -17.01
N PHE A 158 -3.39 12.88 -16.40
CA PHE A 158 -2.82 14.12 -16.92
C PHE A 158 -1.29 14.13 -16.88
N MET A 159 -0.66 13.66 -15.80
CA MET A 159 0.80 13.55 -15.73
C MET A 159 1.39 12.67 -16.84
N PHE A 160 0.76 11.53 -17.14
CA PHE A 160 1.18 10.66 -18.24
C PHE A 160 0.98 11.32 -19.60
N GLN A 161 -0.15 12.01 -19.83
CA GLN A 161 -0.37 12.78 -21.06
C GLN A 161 0.68 13.89 -21.25
N PHE A 162 1.08 14.59 -20.18
CA PHE A 162 2.13 15.61 -20.24
C PHE A 162 3.53 15.02 -20.49
N LEU A 163 3.83 13.84 -19.93
CA LEU A 163 5.08 13.13 -20.22
C LEU A 163 5.13 12.64 -21.68
N ASP A 164 4.00 12.21 -22.24
CA ASP A 164 3.91 11.86 -23.67
C ASP A 164 4.06 13.08 -24.59
N LEU A 165 3.48 14.23 -24.22
CA LEU A 165 3.63 15.48 -24.97
C LEU A 165 5.08 16.02 -24.94
N GLY A 166 5.83 15.74 -23.87
CA GLY A 166 7.25 16.11 -23.74
C GLY A 166 8.21 15.23 -24.54
N GLY A 167 7.77 14.08 -25.05
CA GLY A 167 8.57 13.12 -25.83
C GLY A 167 8.57 13.33 -27.35
N ALA A 168 8.06 14.46 -27.85
CA ALA A 168 7.93 14.77 -29.29
C ALA A 168 9.25 14.59 -30.08
N PRO A 169 9.25 14.58 -31.43
CA PRO A 169 8.40 13.96 -32.45
C PRO A 169 9.29 13.05 -33.34
N GLU A 170 10.22 12.27 -32.77
CA GLU A 170 11.22 11.54 -33.57
C GLU A 170 10.64 10.36 -34.34
N ILE A 171 9.49 9.83 -33.92
CA ILE A 171 8.81 8.69 -34.55
C ILE A 171 8.24 9.05 -35.94
N MET A 172 8.03 10.34 -36.25
CA MET A 172 7.52 10.76 -37.58
C MET A 172 8.61 10.90 -38.66
N ARG A 173 9.90 10.70 -38.35
CA ARG A 173 10.99 10.91 -39.33
C ARG A 173 11.33 9.69 -40.19
N GLU A 174 10.81 8.50 -39.90
CA GLU A 174 11.02 7.28 -40.70
C GLU A 174 9.70 6.72 -41.25
N THR A 175 9.01 7.49 -42.11
CA THR A 175 7.79 7.04 -42.81
C THR A 175 8.11 6.21 -44.06
N GLY A 176 8.63 5.00 -43.86
CA GLY A 176 8.50 3.88 -44.81
C GLY A 176 7.34 2.96 -44.40
N PRO A 177 6.74 2.17 -45.32
CA PRO A 177 5.61 1.27 -45.01
C PRO A 177 5.94 0.20 -43.95
N GLY A 178 7.22 -0.19 -43.82
CA GLY A 178 7.69 -1.05 -42.72
C GLY A 178 7.85 -0.34 -41.36
N GLY A 179 8.00 0.99 -41.37
CA GLY A 179 8.10 1.83 -40.17
C GLY A 179 6.75 2.08 -39.49
N MET A 180 5.65 2.09 -40.23
CA MET A 180 4.30 2.29 -39.67
C MET A 180 3.90 1.18 -38.69
N VAL A 181 4.15 -0.09 -39.05
CA VAL A 181 3.79 -1.23 -38.18
C VAL A 181 4.59 -1.19 -36.89
N LYS A 182 5.90 -0.89 -36.97
CA LYS A 182 6.76 -0.74 -35.81
C LYS A 182 6.36 0.44 -34.93
N ALA A 183 6.11 1.60 -35.52
CA ALA A 183 5.62 2.79 -34.81
C ALA A 183 4.27 2.55 -34.13
N TRP A 184 3.37 1.81 -34.78
CA TRP A 184 2.08 1.43 -34.21
C TRP A 184 2.23 0.46 -33.04
N VAL A 185 3.11 -0.54 -33.14
CA VAL A 185 3.42 -1.48 -32.05
C VAL A 185 4.07 -0.76 -30.87
N ASP A 186 5.01 0.15 -31.13
CA ASP A 186 5.69 0.92 -30.09
C ASP A 186 4.71 1.87 -29.38
N GLN A 187 3.84 2.56 -30.13
CA GLN A 187 2.74 3.35 -29.54
C GLN A 187 1.78 2.47 -28.74
N PHE A 188 1.28 1.36 -29.30
CA PHE A 188 0.35 0.49 -28.59
C PHE A 188 0.97 -0.08 -27.30
N SER A 189 2.26 -0.44 -27.34
CA SER A 189 3.03 -0.87 -26.17
C SER A 189 3.11 0.25 -25.11
N GLN A 190 3.40 1.49 -25.52
CA GLN A 190 3.47 2.64 -24.62
C GLN A 190 2.11 2.94 -23.97
N TRP A 191 1.02 2.95 -24.75
CA TRP A 191 -0.35 3.10 -24.25
C TRP A 191 -0.75 1.96 -23.30
N GLY A 192 -0.41 0.71 -23.65
CA GLY A 192 -0.66 -0.45 -22.81
C GLY A 192 0.05 -0.36 -21.45
N VAL A 193 1.32 0.03 -21.45
CA VAL A 193 2.12 0.25 -20.23
C VAL A 193 1.54 1.38 -19.39
N GLN A 194 1.11 2.49 -19.99
CA GLN A 194 0.49 3.61 -19.29
C GLN A 194 -0.85 3.21 -18.65
N ILE A 195 -1.75 2.59 -19.41
CA ILE A 195 -3.06 2.13 -18.90
C ILE A 195 -2.87 1.12 -17.76
N PHE A 196 -1.96 0.15 -17.94
CA PHE A 196 -1.67 -0.84 -16.91
C PHE A 196 -1.09 -0.21 -15.65
N SER A 197 -0.14 0.72 -15.80
CA SER A 197 0.48 1.44 -14.67
C SER A 197 -0.53 2.29 -13.91
N LEU A 198 -1.44 2.94 -14.64
CA LEU A 198 -2.49 3.79 -14.08
C LEU A 198 -3.51 2.93 -13.31
N LEU A 199 -3.99 1.83 -13.90
CA LEU A 199 -4.87 0.87 -13.22
C LEU A 199 -4.20 0.27 -11.97
N LEU A 200 -2.93 -0.13 -12.07
CA LEU A 200 -2.18 -0.68 -10.95
C LEU A 200 -2.03 0.35 -9.83
N PHE A 201 -1.67 1.59 -10.15
CA PHE A 201 -1.51 2.65 -9.16
C PHE A 201 -2.84 3.01 -8.50
N SER A 202 -3.91 3.16 -9.27
CA SER A 202 -5.25 3.40 -8.73
C SER A 202 -5.71 2.26 -7.83
N ALA A 203 -5.44 1.01 -8.20
CA ALA A 203 -5.74 -0.16 -7.37
C ALA A 203 -4.92 -0.15 -6.07
N LEU A 204 -3.62 0.14 -6.13
CA LEU A 204 -2.75 0.24 -4.94
C LEU A 204 -3.18 1.38 -4.02
N PHE A 205 -3.53 2.54 -4.58
CA PHE A 205 -3.99 3.69 -3.81
C PHE A 205 -5.32 3.35 -3.10
N TYR A 206 -6.27 2.77 -3.83
CA TYR A 206 -7.55 2.31 -3.27
C TYR A 206 -7.36 1.27 -2.17
N LEU A 207 -6.49 0.27 -2.40
CA LEU A 207 -6.15 -0.76 -1.43
C LEU A 207 -5.50 -0.18 -0.18
N SER A 208 -4.66 0.86 -0.31
CA SER A 208 -4.03 1.52 0.84
C SER A 208 -5.06 2.23 1.73
N GLY A 209 -6.04 2.92 1.13
CA GLY A 209 -7.14 3.51 1.89
C GLY A 209 -8.07 2.47 2.52
N LEU A 210 -8.33 1.35 1.83
CA LEU A 210 -9.09 0.22 2.39
C LEU A 210 -8.41 -0.41 3.59
N GLN A 211 -7.07 -0.48 3.61
CA GLN A 211 -6.34 -0.99 4.77
C GLN A 211 -6.61 -0.12 6.00
N PHE A 212 -6.57 1.20 5.87
CA PHE A 212 -6.86 2.11 6.97
C PHE A 212 -8.30 1.96 7.48
N GLN A 213 -9.27 1.84 6.56
CA GLN A 213 -10.66 1.57 6.91
C GLN A 213 -10.83 0.25 7.67
N ARG A 214 -10.20 -0.83 7.20
CA ARG A 214 -10.23 -2.14 7.88
C ARG A 214 -9.64 -2.06 9.28
N TYR A 215 -8.56 -1.30 9.48
CA TYR A 215 -8.00 -1.09 10.81
C TYR A 215 -9.00 -0.42 11.75
N LEU A 216 -9.65 0.67 11.34
CA LEU A 216 -10.68 1.33 12.15
C LEU A 216 -11.87 0.42 12.45
N GLN A 217 -12.29 -0.37 11.47
CA GLN A 217 -13.36 -1.35 11.66
C GLN A 217 -13.00 -2.41 12.70
N ARG A 218 -11.74 -2.86 12.75
CA ARG A 218 -11.24 -3.79 13.78
C ARG A 218 -11.35 -3.18 15.19
N TYR A 219 -10.98 -1.92 15.35
CA TYR A 219 -11.14 -1.22 16.64
C TYR A 219 -12.60 -1.00 17.01
N TRP A 220 -13.47 -0.73 16.04
CA TRP A 220 -14.91 -0.58 16.29
C TRP A 220 -15.53 -1.86 16.86
N VAL A 221 -15.16 -3.04 16.32
CA VAL A 221 -15.59 -4.33 16.88
C VAL A 221 -15.13 -4.49 18.33
N CYS A 222 -13.93 -4.03 18.67
CA CYS A 222 -13.44 -4.07 20.05
C CYS A 222 -14.26 -3.15 20.96
N VAL A 223 -14.61 -1.94 20.50
CA VAL A 223 -15.49 -1.01 21.24
C VAL A 223 -16.86 -1.63 21.47
N GLN A 224 -17.45 -2.27 20.46
CA GLN A 224 -18.74 -2.96 20.61
C GLN A 224 -18.71 -4.06 21.66
N ARG A 225 -17.62 -4.81 21.74
CA ARG A 225 -17.44 -5.86 22.75
C ARG A 225 -17.36 -5.27 24.16
N VAL A 226 -16.55 -4.23 24.36
CA VAL A 226 -16.44 -3.54 25.66
C VAL A 226 -17.81 -3.01 26.11
N MET A 227 -18.60 -2.46 25.19
CA MET A 227 -19.96 -2.00 25.49
C MET A 227 -20.92 -3.13 25.90
N GLN A 228 -20.72 -4.36 25.42
CA GLN A 228 -21.54 -5.52 25.79
C GLN A 228 -21.15 -6.10 27.15
N GLU A 229 -19.90 -5.94 27.57
CA GLU A 229 -19.39 -6.44 28.87
C GLU A 229 -19.75 -5.51 30.05
N GLU A 230 -20.12 -4.24 29.78
CA GLU A 230 -20.56 -3.27 30.80
C GLU A 230 -22.08 -3.30 31.11
N VAL A 231 -22.87 -4.05 30.32
CA VAL A 231 -24.33 -4.23 30.50
C VAL A 231 -24.61 -5.50 31.29
#